data_AF-A0A2V8IEW1-F1
#
_entry.id   AF-A0A2V8IEW1-F1
#
_cell.length_a   1.000
_cell.length_b   1.000
_cell.length_c   1.000
_cell.angle_alpha   90.00
_cell.angle_beta   90.00
_cell.angle_gamma   90.00
#
_symmetry.space_group_name_H-M   'P 1'
#
loop_
_entity.id
_entity.type
_entity.pdbx_description
1 polymer ?
#
loop_
_entity_poly.entity_id
_entity_poly.type
_entity_poly.pdbx_seq_one_letter_code
_entity_poly.pdbx_strand_id
1 'polypeptide(L)'
;MDAWRGPVSHRTISHSGIPVDVYGRQRSDSPILVVHGVNPTGKNSVDLVRISEALAQAGFAVYVPDFAEMKKQHLLPEEAANIKTVFRSIGRDAAIACFSYGCGPALVAAADPEIRDRVRVAVAFGGYYDLRETLEYVITGPESPIAYLKWV
;
A
#
# COMPACT_ATOMS: atom_id res chain seq x y z
N MET A 1 -10.11 25.32 -8.65
CA MET A 1 -11.02 24.17 -8.41
C MET A 1 -10.92 23.82 -6.95
N ASP A 2 -11.96 24.10 -6.18
CA ASP A 2 -12.03 23.74 -4.75
C ASP A 2 -12.23 22.21 -4.65
N ALA A 3 -11.12 21.47 -4.67
CA ALA A 3 -11.15 20.00 -4.67
C ALA A 3 -11.48 19.41 -3.30
N TRP A 4 -11.36 20.20 -2.23
CA TRP A 4 -11.40 19.72 -0.85
C TRP A 4 -12.82 19.84 -0.28
N ARG A 5 -13.67 18.86 -0.63
CA ARG A 5 -15.08 18.83 -0.20
C ARG A 5 -15.24 18.19 1.19
N GLY A 6 -15.07 18.95 2.27
CA GLY A 6 -15.46 18.55 3.63
C GLY A 6 -14.58 17.47 4.29
N PRO A 7 -14.87 17.11 5.56
CA PRO A 7 -13.99 16.23 6.35
C PRO A 7 -14.03 14.77 5.86
N VAL A 8 -12.87 14.12 5.88
CA VAL A 8 -12.70 12.66 5.74
C VAL A 8 -12.89 12.02 7.12
N SER A 9 -13.66 10.93 7.20
CA SER A 9 -13.70 10.11 8.42
C SER A 9 -12.54 9.13 8.41
N HIS A 10 -11.91 8.95 9.57
CA HIS A 10 -10.85 7.98 9.79
C HIS A 10 -11.18 7.12 11.01
N ARG A 11 -10.91 5.82 10.90
CA ARG A 11 -10.99 4.87 12.02
C ARG A 11 -9.98 3.76 11.81
N THR A 12 -9.45 3.21 12.89
CA THR A 12 -8.64 1.98 12.84
C THR A 12 -9.51 0.78 13.18
N ILE A 13 -9.48 -0.25 12.34
CA ILE A 13 -10.04 -1.58 12.62
C ILE A 13 -8.89 -2.59 12.76
N SER A 14 -9.18 -3.80 13.24
CA SER A 14 -8.20 -4.90 13.26
C SER A 14 -8.77 -6.07 12.48
N HIS A 15 -7.95 -6.68 11.61
CA HIS A 15 -8.29 -7.88 10.89
C HIS A 15 -7.16 -8.90 11.00
N SER A 16 -7.46 -10.08 11.56
CA SER A 16 -6.45 -11.13 11.81
C SER A 16 -5.23 -10.62 12.60
N GLY A 17 -5.44 -9.67 13.51
CA GLY A 17 -4.36 -9.03 14.28
C GLY A 17 -3.61 -7.91 13.56
N ILE A 18 -3.91 -7.63 12.29
CA ILE A 18 -3.32 -6.54 11.51
C ILE A 18 -4.18 -5.28 11.68
N PRO A 19 -3.64 -4.18 12.24
CA PRO A 19 -4.34 -2.91 12.28
C PRO A 19 -4.54 -2.37 10.86
N VAL A 20 -5.73 -1.84 10.55
CA VAL A 20 -6.05 -1.27 9.25
C VAL A 20 -6.76 0.06 9.47
N ASP A 21 -6.18 1.14 8.94
CA ASP A 21 -6.88 2.41 8.91
C ASP A 21 -7.85 2.44 7.74
N VAL A 22 -9.07 2.91 8.01
CA VAL A 22 -10.12 3.06 7.02
C VAL A 22 -10.46 4.53 6.90
N TYR A 23 -10.15 5.10 5.73
CA TYR A 23 -10.50 6.47 5.37
C TYR A 23 -11.69 6.45 4.40
N GLY A 24 -12.61 7.38 4.56
CA GLY A 24 -13.75 7.48 3.66
C GLY A 24 -14.70 8.59 4.00
N ARG A 25 -15.80 8.62 3.25
CA ARG A 25 -16.97 9.48 3.45
C ARG A 25 -18.22 8.60 3.45
N GLN A 26 -19.37 9.19 3.76
CA GLN A 26 -20.66 8.46 3.77
C GLN A 26 -21.00 7.75 2.43
N ARG A 27 -20.43 8.19 1.30
CA ARG A 27 -20.63 7.61 -0.04
C ARG A 27 -19.34 7.01 -0.64
N SER A 28 -18.37 6.64 0.19
CA SER A 28 -17.14 5.98 -0.30
C SER A 28 -17.43 4.52 -0.66
N ASP A 29 -17.83 4.28 -1.91
CA ASP A 29 -18.29 2.96 -2.36
C ASP A 29 -17.24 2.16 -3.14
N SER A 30 -16.16 2.80 -3.59
CA SER A 30 -15.08 2.16 -4.35
C SER A 30 -13.89 1.85 -3.42
N PRO A 31 -13.70 0.61 -2.97
CA PRO A 31 -12.63 0.28 -2.05
C PRO A 31 -11.26 0.20 -2.73
N ILE A 32 -10.24 0.66 -2.02
CA ILE A 32 -8.84 0.53 -2.41
C ILE A 32 -8.00 0.13 -1.19
N LEU A 33 -7.21 -0.93 -1.34
CA LEU A 33 -6.19 -1.31 -0.38
C LEU A 33 -4.89 -0.59 -0.73
N VAL A 34 -4.32 0.16 0.21
CA VAL A 34 -3.08 0.91 0.04
C VAL A 34 -1.99 0.27 0.89
N VAL A 35 -1.02 -0.37 0.25
CA VAL A 35 0.08 -1.09 0.90
C VAL A 35 1.29 -0.16 1.00
N HIS A 36 1.73 0.11 2.23
CA HIS A 36 2.94 0.91 2.49
C HIS A 36 4.20 0.17 2.05
N GLY A 37 5.33 0.88 1.92
CA GLY A 37 6.66 0.27 1.73
C GLY A 37 7.35 -0.03 3.07
N VAL A 38 8.63 -0.41 3.04
CA VAL A 38 9.44 -0.48 4.27
C VAL A 38 9.58 0.92 4.87
N ASN A 39 8.90 1.16 5.98
CA ASN A 39 8.87 2.45 6.64
C ASN A 39 8.56 2.26 8.14
N PRO A 40 9.40 2.74 9.08
CA PRO A 40 9.14 2.62 10.51
C PRO A 40 7.80 3.20 10.98
N THR A 41 7.29 4.22 10.26
CA THR A 41 5.97 4.82 10.54
C THR A 41 4.80 4.04 9.96
N GLY A 42 5.06 3.06 9.07
CA GLY A 42 4.06 2.16 8.50
C GLY A 42 2.88 2.91 7.87
N LYS A 43 1.66 2.53 8.26
CA LYS A 43 0.43 3.19 7.83
C LYS A 43 0.34 4.68 8.21
N ASN A 44 1.12 5.12 9.20
CA ASN A 44 1.11 6.49 9.72
C ASN A 44 2.14 7.41 9.03
N SER A 45 2.79 6.95 7.96
CA SER A 45 3.66 7.82 7.14
C SER A 45 2.89 9.04 6.65
N VAL A 46 3.49 10.23 6.79
CA VAL A 46 2.84 11.50 6.41
C VAL A 46 2.33 11.49 4.96
N ASP A 47 3.13 10.98 4.03
CA ASP A 47 2.74 10.92 2.62
C ASP A 47 1.61 9.93 2.37
N LEU A 48 1.63 8.79 3.08
CA LEU A 48 0.60 7.76 2.95
C LEU A 48 -0.74 8.24 3.53
N VAL A 49 -0.72 8.95 4.66
CA VAL A 49 -1.91 9.60 5.24
C VAL A 49 -2.48 10.61 4.25
N ARG A 50 -1.65 11.50 3.70
CA ARG A 50 -2.08 12.52 2.73
C ARG A 50 -2.70 11.92 1.48
N ILE A 51 -2.09 10.88 0.91
CA ILE A 51 -2.63 10.16 -0.25
C ILE A 51 -3.96 9.48 0.11
N SER A 52 -4.06 8.88 1.29
CA SER A 52 -5.28 8.20 1.75
C SER A 52 -6.43 9.18 1.95
N GLU A 53 -6.17 10.35 2.53
CA GLU A 53 -7.15 11.42 2.64
C GLU A 53 -7.59 11.94 1.27
N ALA A 54 -6.64 12.17 0.34
CA ALA A 54 -6.94 12.63 -1.01
C ALA A 54 -7.80 11.61 -1.79
N LEU A 55 -7.47 10.31 -1.71
CA LEU A 55 -8.26 9.24 -2.31
C LEU A 55 -9.66 9.15 -1.67
N ALA A 56 -9.76 9.28 -0.34
CA ALA A 56 -11.04 9.28 0.34
C ALA A 56 -11.93 10.47 -0.10
N GLN A 57 -11.33 11.64 -0.31
CA GLN A 57 -12.06 12.81 -0.85
C GLN A 57 -12.50 12.62 -2.29
N ALA A 58 -11.73 11.89 -3.09
CA ALA A 58 -12.09 11.49 -4.45
C ALA A 58 -13.18 10.40 -4.50
N GLY A 59 -13.66 9.91 -3.35
CA GLY A 59 -14.77 8.95 -3.26
C GLY A 59 -14.37 7.49 -3.03
N PHE A 60 -13.08 7.22 -2.79
CA PHE A 60 -12.64 5.88 -2.44
C PHE A 60 -12.90 5.55 -0.95
N ALA A 61 -13.10 4.27 -0.64
CA ALA A 61 -12.97 3.74 0.71
C ALA A 61 -11.56 3.16 0.84
N VAL A 62 -10.67 3.86 1.52
CA VAL A 62 -9.24 3.54 1.55
C VAL A 62 -8.92 2.70 2.77
N TYR A 63 -8.31 1.55 2.56
CA TYR A 63 -7.87 0.62 3.59
C TYR A 63 -6.34 0.62 3.63
N VAL A 64 -5.74 0.98 4.77
CA VAL A 64 -4.29 1.10 4.94
C VAL A 64 -3.84 0.18 6.08
N PRO A 65 -3.44 -1.07 5.79
CA PRO A 65 -2.91 -1.99 6.79
C PRO A 65 -1.57 -1.52 7.36
N ASP A 66 -1.28 -1.87 8.62
CA ASP A 66 0.01 -1.69 9.27
C ASP A 66 0.75 -3.04 9.34
N PHE A 67 1.69 -3.27 8.43
CA PHE A 67 2.49 -4.50 8.42
C PHE A 67 3.70 -4.35 9.36
N ALA A 68 3.65 -5.08 10.48
CA ALA A 68 4.60 -4.91 11.57
C ALA A 68 6.05 -5.21 11.17
N GLU A 69 6.28 -6.22 10.34
CA GLU A 69 7.64 -6.63 9.94
C GLU A 69 8.24 -5.62 8.95
N MET A 70 7.43 -5.08 8.03
CA MET A 70 7.83 -3.97 7.17
C MET A 70 8.22 -2.70 7.94
N LYS A 71 7.62 -2.44 9.11
CA LYS A 71 8.04 -1.33 10.00
C LYS A 71 9.37 -1.59 10.68
N LYS A 72 9.65 -2.87 10.99
CA LYS A 72 10.92 -3.33 11.56
C LYS A 72 12.01 -3.49 10.50
N GLN A 73 11.71 -3.16 9.23
CA GLN A 73 12.60 -3.38 8.09
C GLN A 73 12.98 -4.86 7.91
N HIS A 74 12.09 -5.75 8.36
CA HIS A 74 12.22 -7.19 8.25
C HIS A 74 11.36 -7.67 7.08
N LEU A 75 12.01 -8.12 6.01
CA LEU A 75 11.35 -8.51 4.77
C LEU A 75 11.04 -9.99 4.79
N LEU A 76 9.75 -10.30 4.79
CA LEU A 76 9.25 -11.66 4.92
C LEU A 76 8.46 -12.08 3.67
N PRO A 77 8.64 -13.33 3.19
CA PRO A 77 7.83 -13.89 2.10
C PRO A 77 6.33 -13.93 2.44
N GLU A 78 5.98 -14.03 3.73
CA GLU A 78 4.60 -14.13 4.20
C GLU A 78 3.79 -12.84 4.00
N GLU A 79 4.43 -11.71 3.66
CA GLU A 79 3.73 -10.44 3.49
C GLU A 79 2.64 -10.50 2.40
N ALA A 80 2.85 -11.28 1.35
CA ALA A 80 1.81 -11.49 0.33
C ALA A 80 0.56 -12.16 0.92
N ALA A 81 0.72 -13.11 1.84
CA ALA A 81 -0.40 -13.76 2.52
C ALA A 81 -1.12 -12.82 3.49
N ASN A 82 -0.39 -11.94 4.18
CA ASN A 82 -0.97 -10.89 5.03
C ASN A 82 -1.77 -9.88 4.21
N ILE A 83 -1.25 -9.42 3.08
CA ILE A 83 -1.95 -8.52 2.15
C ILE A 83 -3.22 -9.18 1.62
N LYS A 84 -3.14 -10.45 1.18
CA LYS A 84 -4.31 -11.23 0.76
C LYS A 84 -5.37 -11.30 1.87
N THR A 85 -4.94 -11.57 3.10
CA THR A 85 -5.83 -11.65 4.28
C THR A 85 -6.58 -10.34 4.49
N VAL A 86 -5.87 -9.21 4.50
CA VAL A 86 -6.51 -7.89 4.63
C VAL A 86 -7.42 -7.59 3.43
N PHE A 87 -7.01 -7.91 2.21
CA PHE A 87 -7.83 -7.71 1.01
C PHE A 87 -9.18 -8.46 1.11
N ARG A 88 -9.16 -9.72 1.55
CA ARG A 88 -10.40 -10.52 1.73
C ARG A 88 -11.35 -9.89 2.75
N SER A 89 -10.83 -9.20 3.76
CA SER A 89 -11.63 -8.50 4.77
C SER A 89 -12.50 -7.38 4.21
N ILE A 90 -12.14 -6.82 3.04
CA ILE A 90 -12.93 -5.80 2.36
C ILE A 90 -14.29 -6.35 1.91
N GLY A 91 -14.37 -7.66 1.62
CA GLY A 91 -15.61 -8.39 1.33
C GLY A 91 -16.22 -8.13 -0.07
N ARG A 92 -15.66 -7.21 -0.84
CA ARG A 92 -16.10 -6.81 -2.19
C ARG A 92 -14.90 -6.51 -3.07
N ASP A 93 -15.14 -6.44 -4.38
CA ASP A 93 -14.10 -6.15 -5.37
C ASP A 93 -13.45 -4.80 -5.10
N ALA A 94 -12.11 -4.75 -5.21
CA ALA A 94 -11.33 -3.59 -4.79
C ALA A 94 -10.10 -3.37 -5.67
N ALA A 95 -9.59 -2.15 -5.65
CA ALA A 95 -8.27 -1.84 -6.19
C ALA A 95 -7.18 -2.11 -5.15
N ILE A 96 -5.95 -2.31 -5.63
CA ILE A 96 -4.74 -2.36 -4.81
C ILE A 96 -3.79 -1.26 -5.31
N ALA A 97 -3.30 -0.42 -4.41
CA ALA A 97 -2.19 0.48 -4.66
C ALA A 97 -1.05 0.13 -3.71
N CYS A 98 0.19 0.26 -4.16
CA CYS A 98 1.36 -0.08 -3.36
C CYS A 98 2.50 0.92 -3.57
N PHE A 99 3.40 0.98 -2.60
CA PHE A 99 4.57 1.85 -2.63
C PHE A 99 5.85 1.09 -2.30
N SER A 100 6.92 1.37 -3.07
CA SER A 100 8.27 0.87 -2.81
C SER A 100 8.30 -0.66 -2.61
N TYR A 101 8.99 -1.16 -1.58
CA TYR A 101 9.07 -2.59 -1.25
C TYR A 101 7.71 -3.29 -1.26
N GLY A 102 6.67 -2.63 -0.73
CA GLY A 102 5.33 -3.21 -0.58
C GLY A 102 4.70 -3.63 -1.90
N CYS A 103 5.20 -3.14 -3.04
CA CYS A 103 4.69 -3.53 -4.34
C CYS A 103 4.98 -4.98 -4.75
N GLY A 104 6.12 -5.53 -4.38
CA GLY A 104 6.42 -6.94 -4.64
C GLY A 104 5.34 -7.86 -4.04
N PRO A 105 5.19 -7.92 -2.71
CA PRO A 105 4.20 -8.78 -2.08
C PRO A 105 2.75 -8.38 -2.43
N ALA A 106 2.45 -7.10 -2.70
CA ALA A 106 1.11 -6.69 -3.12
C ALA A 106 0.73 -7.23 -4.50
N LEU A 107 1.65 -7.23 -5.47
CA LEU A 107 1.41 -7.78 -6.80
C LEU A 107 1.35 -9.31 -6.77
N VAL A 108 2.17 -9.96 -5.94
CA VAL A 108 2.08 -11.41 -5.68
C VAL A 108 0.71 -11.76 -5.09
N ALA A 109 0.25 -11.02 -4.07
CA ALA A 109 -1.08 -11.20 -3.50
C ALA A 109 -2.18 -10.97 -4.53
N ALA A 110 -2.07 -9.92 -5.35
CA ALA A 110 -3.04 -9.60 -6.39
C ALA A 110 -3.17 -10.70 -7.45
N ALA A 111 -2.09 -11.43 -7.73
CA ALA A 111 -2.07 -12.55 -8.66
C ALA A 111 -2.57 -13.88 -8.06
N ASP A 112 -2.77 -13.94 -6.73
CA ASP A 112 -3.22 -15.15 -6.04
C ASP A 112 -4.61 -15.58 -6.55
N PRO A 113 -4.80 -16.85 -6.99
CA PRO A 113 -6.06 -17.34 -7.53
C PRO A 113 -7.29 -17.13 -6.63
N GLU A 114 -7.11 -17.04 -5.32
CA GLU A 114 -8.22 -16.84 -4.37
C GLU A 114 -8.81 -15.42 -4.41
N ILE A 115 -8.03 -14.42 -4.85
CA ILE A 115 -8.48 -13.02 -4.87
C ILE A 115 -8.33 -12.32 -6.22
N ARG A 116 -7.57 -12.87 -7.17
CA ARG A 116 -7.24 -12.22 -8.45
C ARG A 116 -8.47 -11.69 -9.20
N ASP A 117 -9.57 -12.46 -9.20
CA ASP A 117 -10.78 -12.11 -9.96
C ASP A 117 -11.58 -10.98 -9.27
N ARG A 118 -11.24 -10.62 -8.02
CA ARG A 118 -11.82 -9.51 -7.25
C ARG A 118 -10.92 -8.28 -7.21
N VAL A 119 -9.66 -8.41 -7.66
CA VAL A 119 -8.74 -7.27 -7.81
C VAL A 119 -9.06 -6.55 -9.11
N ARG A 120 -9.69 -5.38 -9.03
CA ARG A 120 -10.16 -4.62 -10.21
C ARG A 120 -9.02 -3.92 -10.94
N VAL A 121 -8.06 -3.40 -10.17
CA VAL A 121 -6.92 -2.63 -10.65
C VAL A 121 -5.78 -2.81 -9.64
N ALA A 122 -4.55 -2.96 -10.12
CA ALA A 122 -3.33 -2.88 -9.32
C ALA A 122 -2.47 -1.71 -9.80
N VAL A 123 -2.05 -0.82 -8.90
CA VAL A 123 -1.21 0.34 -9.19
C VAL A 123 0.05 0.28 -8.35
N ALA A 124 1.22 0.38 -8.99
CA ALA A 124 2.51 0.31 -8.31
C ALA A 124 3.30 1.61 -8.45
N PHE A 125 3.74 2.17 -7.32
CA PHE A 125 4.58 3.37 -7.26
C PHE A 125 5.98 3.02 -6.75
N GLY A 126 6.98 3.12 -7.61
CA GLY A 126 8.36 2.77 -7.25
C GLY A 126 8.56 1.30 -6.89
N GLY A 127 7.72 0.42 -7.45
CA GLY A 127 7.88 -1.03 -7.31
C GLY A 127 9.04 -1.57 -8.14
N TYR A 128 9.27 -2.87 -8.01
CA TYR A 128 10.34 -3.61 -8.68
C TYR A 128 9.79 -4.91 -9.26
N TYR A 129 10.51 -5.47 -10.24
CA TYR A 129 10.21 -6.78 -10.80
C TYR A 129 10.84 -7.90 -9.97
N ASP A 130 12.15 -7.78 -9.72
CA ASP A 130 12.93 -8.74 -8.93
C ASP A 130 13.69 -8.02 -7.81
N LEU A 131 13.51 -8.47 -6.56
CA LEU A 131 14.13 -7.84 -5.39
C LEU A 131 15.65 -8.07 -5.36
N ARG A 132 16.11 -9.26 -5.78
CA ARG A 132 17.53 -9.59 -5.83
C ARG A 132 18.22 -8.71 -6.85
N GLU A 133 17.70 -8.60 -8.06
CA GLU A 133 18.27 -7.73 -9.10
C GLU A 133 18.24 -6.25 -8.65
N THR A 134 17.17 -5.83 -7.98
CA THR A 134 17.07 -4.46 -7.44
C THR A 134 18.16 -4.20 -6.39
N LEU A 135 18.36 -5.12 -5.44
CA LEU A 135 19.38 -5.01 -4.41
C LEU A 135 20.79 -5.08 -5.00
N GLU A 136 21.01 -5.97 -5.97
CA GLU A 136 22.27 -6.07 -6.70
C GLU A 136 22.57 -4.75 -7.39
N TYR A 137 21.64 -4.19 -8.17
CA TYR A 137 21.82 -2.91 -8.83
C TYR A 137 22.08 -1.76 -7.84
N VAL A 138 21.39 -1.71 -6.70
CA VAL A 138 21.61 -0.68 -5.68
C VAL A 138 23.02 -0.75 -5.08
N ILE A 139 23.60 -1.95 -4.98
CA ILE A 139 24.92 -2.18 -4.35
C ILE A 139 26.07 -2.09 -5.37
N THR A 140 25.89 -2.66 -6.55
CA THR A 140 26.96 -2.86 -7.55
C THR A 140 26.80 -1.99 -8.79
N GLY A 141 25.65 -1.34 -8.95
CA GLY A 141 25.36 -0.50 -10.11
C GLY A 141 26.33 0.67 -10.23
N PRO A 142 26.62 1.11 -11.46
CA PRO A 142 27.45 2.29 -11.68
C PRO A 142 26.77 3.52 -11.05
N GLU A 143 27.58 4.50 -10.62
CA GLU A 143 27.06 5.77 -10.11
C GLU A 143 26.10 6.40 -11.12
N SER A 144 24.85 6.59 -10.70
CA SER A 144 23.84 7.28 -11.49
C SER A 144 23.84 8.77 -11.11
N PRO A 145 23.77 9.70 -12.08
CA PRO A 145 23.54 11.11 -11.79
C PRO A 145 22.25 11.37 -10.99
N ILE A 146 21.30 10.42 -10.99
CA ILE A 146 20.04 10.50 -10.22
C ILE A 146 20.24 10.15 -8.74
N ALA A 147 21.32 9.43 -8.38
CA ALA A 147 21.57 8.99 -7.00
C ALA A 147 21.83 10.16 -6.03
N TYR A 148 22.33 11.30 -6.53
CA TYR A 148 22.68 12.46 -5.71
C TYR A 148 21.48 13.31 -5.24
N LEU A 149 20.26 13.04 -5.70
CA LEU A 149 19.07 13.80 -5.29
C LEU A 149 18.22 13.09 -4.22
N LYS A 150 18.64 11.92 -3.73
CA LYS A 150 17.83 11.13 -2.78
C LYS A 150 18.16 11.37 -1.29
N TRP A 151 19.18 12.17 -0.98
CA TRP A 151 19.67 12.39 0.39
C TRP A 151 20.05 13.84 0.72
N VAL A 152 19.52 14.83 -0.02
CA VAL A 152 19.61 16.27 0.32
C VAL A 152 18.22 16.86 0.49
#